data_AF-A0A411YBC7-F1
#
_entry.id   AF-A0A411YBC7-F1
#
_cell.length_a   1.000
_cell.length_b   1.000
_cell.length_c   1.000
_cell.angle_alpha   90.00
_cell.angle_beta   90.00
_cell.angle_gamma   90.00
#
_symmetry.space_group_name_H-M   'P 1'
#
loop_
_entity.id
_entity.type
_entity.pdbx_description
1 polymer ?
#
loop_
_entity_poly.entity_id
_entity_poly.type
_entity_poly.pdbx_seq_one_letter_code
_entity_poly.pdbx_strand_id
1 'polypeptide(L)'
;MRWVRAGLAVLAVGQLVPGMWALAAPRHFYESFPGVGSAWVAADGPFNHHLVVDAGAGFAATGLVLAVAVWVASRAVRAVALAGYLVHAVPHLAYHVAHPPLPLGPVEQALTWLPLAGGVGLAVVLLLVMAVRSPPARASARPDSRPGAGPVPAPSRSGFSGGRISGIGGSPRNPLLRLGFIAARRRLGAIPEAWRVTARVPRVALARMAGDAAHQRTRLAPASVGAVAQLHAATLVECAFCVDIGTAAAVDAGVTREQIRDLPRWRDSDRYDDDQRLALSLADAMTATPAEVPGDLVDALVTRFGADATVELATAVGHENARARTNRALGVPPQGFAAAASCPLPERSPT
;
A
#
# COMPACT_ATOMS: atom_id res chain seq x y z
N MET A 1 -5.86 -9.56 -13.57
CA MET A 1 -4.54 -8.90 -13.36
C MET A 1 -3.41 -9.39 -14.29
N ARG A 2 -3.41 -10.64 -14.78
CA ARG A 2 -2.34 -11.17 -15.65
C ARG A 2 -2.11 -10.34 -16.93
N TRP A 3 -3.18 -9.97 -17.64
CA TRP A 3 -3.12 -9.12 -18.84
C TRP A 3 -2.50 -7.72 -18.61
N VAL A 4 -2.73 -7.11 -17.45
CA VAL A 4 -2.13 -5.80 -17.12
C VAL A 4 -0.62 -5.93 -16.94
N ARG A 5 -0.17 -7.04 -16.33
CA ARG A 5 1.27 -7.31 -16.15
C ARG A 5 1.94 -7.57 -17.50
N ALA A 6 1.28 -8.31 -18.40
CA ALA A 6 1.77 -8.54 -19.75
C ALA A 6 1.89 -7.23 -20.55
N GLY A 7 0.86 -6.37 -20.51
CA GLY A 7 0.90 -5.08 -21.18
C GLY A 7 1.99 -4.14 -20.62
N LEU A 8 2.17 -4.11 -19.30
CA LEU A 8 3.28 -3.37 -18.67
C LEU A 8 4.65 -3.91 -19.11
N ALA A 9 4.81 -5.22 -19.25
CA ALA A 9 6.04 -5.83 -19.71
C ALA A 9 6.35 -5.46 -21.17
N VAL A 10 5.35 -5.46 -22.05
CA VAL A 10 5.49 -5.01 -23.45
C VAL A 10 5.98 -3.56 -23.50
N LEU A 11 5.34 -2.66 -22.75
CA LEU A 11 5.74 -1.25 -22.68
C LEU A 11 7.16 -1.09 -22.09
N ALA A 12 7.49 -1.88 -21.07
CA ALA A 12 8.81 -1.86 -20.45
C ALA A 12 9.91 -2.28 -21.44
N VAL A 13 9.71 -3.37 -22.17
CA VAL A 13 10.66 -3.83 -23.20
C VAL A 13 10.80 -2.79 -24.30
N GLY A 14 9.69 -2.19 -24.74
CA GLY A 14 9.68 -1.13 -25.76
C GLY A 14 10.49 0.10 -25.38
N GLN A 15 10.67 0.39 -24.08
CA GLN A 15 11.52 1.47 -23.58
C GLN A 15 12.95 1.01 -23.26
N LEU A 16 13.10 -0.16 -22.64
CA LEU A 16 14.39 -0.66 -22.17
C LEU A 16 15.33 -1.04 -23.33
N VAL A 17 14.82 -1.65 -24.39
CA VAL A 17 15.66 -2.05 -25.53
C VAL A 17 16.30 -0.83 -26.21
N PRO A 18 15.54 0.18 -26.68
CA PRO A 18 16.15 1.37 -27.28
C PRO A 18 16.96 2.17 -26.25
N GLY A 19 16.48 2.27 -25.00
CA GLY A 19 17.18 3.01 -23.94
C GLY A 19 18.56 2.43 -23.63
N MET A 20 18.64 1.11 -23.40
CA MET A 20 19.91 0.44 -23.11
C MET A 20 20.84 0.42 -24.33
N TRP A 21 20.31 0.31 -25.55
CA TRP A 21 21.12 0.40 -26.77
C TRP A 21 21.72 1.81 -26.93
N ALA A 22 20.90 2.86 -26.79
CA ALA A 22 21.37 4.25 -26.86
C ALA A 22 22.42 4.58 -25.78
N LEU A 23 22.34 3.94 -24.60
CA LEU A 23 23.34 4.09 -23.53
C LEU A 23 24.63 3.30 -23.81
N ALA A 24 24.52 2.06 -24.29
CA ALA A 24 25.67 1.17 -24.48
C ALA A 24 26.46 1.46 -25.77
N ALA A 25 25.77 1.86 -26.84
CA ALA A 25 26.37 2.16 -28.14
C ALA A 25 25.67 3.35 -28.81
N PRO A 26 25.84 4.60 -28.30
CA PRO A 26 25.09 5.77 -28.75
C PRO A 26 25.20 6.05 -30.26
N ARG A 27 26.42 5.92 -30.82
CA ARG A 27 26.65 6.14 -32.25
C ARG A 27 25.96 5.09 -33.12
N HIS A 28 26.11 3.82 -32.75
CA HIS A 28 25.46 2.73 -33.48
C HIS A 28 23.93 2.81 -33.39
N PHE A 29 23.37 3.21 -32.24
CA PHE A 29 21.95 3.48 -32.10
C PHE A 29 21.50 4.59 -33.07
N TYR A 30 22.22 5.72 -33.11
CA TYR A 30 21.90 6.82 -34.01
C TYR A 30 21.92 6.42 -35.50
N GLU A 31 22.94 5.65 -35.91
CA GLU A 31 23.14 5.27 -37.32
C GLU A 31 22.24 4.12 -37.79
N SER A 32 21.76 3.27 -36.87
CA SER A 32 21.15 1.98 -37.22
C SER A 32 19.81 1.70 -36.56
N PHE A 33 19.23 2.63 -35.79
CA PHE A 33 17.91 2.40 -35.20
C PHE A 33 16.79 2.48 -36.26
N PRO A 34 15.82 1.54 -36.23
CA PRO A 34 15.59 0.45 -35.27
C PRO A 34 16.26 -0.89 -35.62
N GLY A 35 17.03 -0.95 -36.71
CA GLY A 35 17.72 -2.15 -37.16
C GLY A 35 18.24 -2.03 -38.59
N VAL A 36 18.56 -3.18 -39.19
CA VAL A 36 19.31 -3.31 -40.44
C VAL A 36 18.73 -2.42 -41.56
N GLY A 37 19.56 -1.48 -42.04
CA GLY A 37 19.26 -0.61 -43.18
C GLY A 37 18.38 0.60 -42.89
N SER A 38 17.95 0.80 -41.63
CA SER A 38 17.15 1.95 -41.21
C SER A 38 17.97 2.91 -40.36
N ALA A 39 17.89 4.20 -40.68
CA ALA A 39 18.58 5.27 -39.96
C ALA A 39 17.58 6.33 -39.49
N TRP A 40 16.54 5.89 -38.77
CA TRP A 40 15.39 6.74 -38.43
C TRP A 40 15.81 7.92 -37.55
N VAL A 41 16.72 7.70 -36.61
CA VAL A 41 17.23 8.76 -35.71
C VAL A 41 18.14 9.73 -36.48
N ALA A 42 18.99 9.21 -37.37
CA ALA A 42 19.88 10.06 -38.19
C ALA A 42 19.12 10.93 -39.20
N ALA A 43 17.89 10.56 -39.58
CA ALA A 43 17.06 11.34 -40.47
C ALA A 43 16.61 12.68 -39.87
N ASP A 44 16.61 12.82 -38.53
CA ASP A 44 16.14 14.02 -37.81
C ASP A 44 17.24 15.06 -37.54
N GLY A 45 18.50 14.82 -37.96
CA GLY A 45 19.59 15.80 -37.86
C GLY A 45 20.92 15.19 -37.42
N PRO A 46 21.96 16.03 -37.23
CA PRO A 46 23.33 15.56 -36.96
C PRO A 46 23.49 14.88 -35.59
N PHE A 47 24.45 13.95 -35.50
CA PHE A 47 24.75 13.22 -34.26
C PHE A 47 25.17 14.15 -33.11
N ASN A 48 24.51 14.00 -31.96
CA ASN A 48 24.91 14.59 -30.69
C ASN A 48 24.96 13.49 -29.62
N HIS A 49 26.16 13.19 -29.12
CA HIS A 49 26.36 12.13 -28.13
C HIS A 49 25.58 12.37 -26.83
N HIS A 50 25.60 13.60 -26.31
CA HIS A 50 24.92 13.93 -25.05
C HIS A 50 23.41 13.77 -25.19
N LEU A 51 22.84 14.24 -26.31
CA LEU A 51 21.41 14.10 -26.59
C LEU A 51 20.97 12.64 -26.69
N VAL A 52 21.75 11.78 -27.38
CA VAL A 52 21.43 10.35 -27.51
C VAL A 52 21.50 9.65 -26.15
N VAL A 53 22.51 9.97 -25.33
CA VAL A 53 22.66 9.41 -23.98
C VAL A 53 21.52 9.86 -23.07
N ASP A 54 21.14 11.15 -23.08
CA ASP A 54 20.03 11.67 -22.27
C ASP A 54 18.69 11.04 -22.66
N ALA A 55 18.43 10.93 -23.97
CA ALA A 55 17.25 10.23 -24.48
C ALA A 55 17.26 8.75 -24.04
N GLY A 56 18.40 8.07 -24.20
CA GLY A 56 18.61 6.69 -23.77
C GLY A 56 18.35 6.49 -22.28
N ALA A 57 18.87 7.38 -21.43
CA ALA A 57 18.64 7.38 -19.99
C ALA A 57 17.16 7.59 -19.64
N GLY A 58 16.47 8.49 -20.34
CA GLY A 58 15.03 8.72 -20.18
C GLY A 58 14.19 7.50 -20.53
N PHE A 59 14.49 6.83 -21.66
CA PHE A 59 13.86 5.57 -22.04
C PHE A 59 14.15 4.47 -21.01
N ALA A 60 15.41 4.31 -20.59
CA ALA A 60 15.78 3.30 -19.59
C ALA A 60 15.08 3.54 -18.23
N ALA A 61 14.99 4.79 -17.77
CA ALA A 61 14.32 5.15 -16.52
C ALA A 61 12.81 4.86 -16.56
N THR A 62 12.13 5.29 -17.63
CA THR A 62 10.69 5.00 -17.81
C THR A 62 10.42 3.50 -17.96
N GLY A 63 11.27 2.79 -18.71
CA GLY A 63 11.23 1.35 -18.86
C GLY A 63 11.43 0.58 -17.55
N LEU A 64 12.37 1.01 -16.70
CA LEU A 64 12.60 0.42 -15.37
C LEU A 64 11.37 0.58 -14.47
N VAL A 65 10.76 1.78 -14.44
CA VAL A 65 9.55 2.02 -13.63
C VAL A 65 8.40 1.12 -14.08
N LEU A 66 8.21 0.94 -15.40
CA LEU A 66 7.23 0.00 -15.95
C LEU A 66 7.55 -1.46 -15.59
N ALA A 67 8.82 -1.87 -15.68
CA ALA A 67 9.27 -3.21 -15.33
C ALA A 67 9.03 -3.52 -13.84
N VAL A 68 9.34 -2.59 -12.93
CA VAL A 68 9.03 -2.72 -11.50
C VAL A 68 7.53 -2.86 -11.28
N ALA A 69 6.71 -2.10 -12.01
CA ALA A 69 5.25 -2.15 -11.91
C ALA A 69 4.65 -3.50 -12.35
N VAL A 70 5.38 -4.32 -13.13
CA VAL A 70 5.00 -5.71 -13.45
C VAL A 70 4.93 -6.54 -12.17
N TRP A 71 5.86 -6.37 -11.24
CA TRP A 71 6.00 -7.22 -10.05
C TRP A 71 5.27 -6.67 -8.83
N VAL A 72 5.11 -5.35 -8.74
CA VAL A 72 4.44 -4.70 -7.62
C VAL A 72 2.92 -4.91 -7.68
N ALA A 73 2.31 -5.35 -6.56
CA ALA A 73 0.88 -5.63 -6.44
C ALA A 73 0.00 -4.36 -6.28
N SER A 74 0.61 -3.17 -6.22
CA SER A 74 -0.11 -1.90 -6.05
C SER A 74 -0.65 -1.39 -7.38
N ARG A 75 -1.98 -1.25 -7.44
CA ARG A 75 -2.69 -0.65 -8.57
C ARG A 75 -2.34 0.82 -8.78
N ALA A 76 -2.01 1.53 -7.69
CA ALA A 76 -1.54 2.92 -7.76
C ALA A 76 -0.16 3.01 -8.42
N VAL A 77 0.77 2.11 -8.07
CA VAL A 77 2.11 2.07 -8.70
C VAL A 77 1.99 1.82 -10.21
N ARG A 78 1.13 0.89 -10.62
CA ARG A 78 0.87 0.64 -12.05
C ARG A 78 0.24 1.84 -12.75
N ALA A 79 -0.68 2.53 -12.10
CA ALA A 79 -1.31 3.72 -12.67
C ALA A 79 -0.30 4.87 -12.82
N VAL A 80 0.55 5.10 -11.82
CA VAL A 80 1.61 6.12 -11.88
C VAL A 80 2.64 5.77 -12.95
N ALA A 81 3.06 4.50 -13.07
CA ALA A 81 3.98 4.06 -14.12
C ALA A 81 3.40 4.30 -15.53
N LEU A 82 2.14 3.94 -15.76
CA LEU A 82 1.45 4.17 -17.03
C LEU A 82 1.24 5.67 -17.32
N ALA A 83 0.86 6.46 -16.31
CA ALA A 83 0.72 7.90 -16.47
C ALA A 83 2.07 8.58 -16.77
N GLY A 84 3.13 8.20 -16.06
CA GLY A 84 4.49 8.69 -16.30
C GLY A 84 5.00 8.32 -17.70
N TYR A 85 4.72 7.10 -18.17
CA TYR A 85 4.99 6.72 -19.55
C TYR A 85 4.24 7.60 -20.55
N LEU A 86 2.95 7.88 -20.33
CA LEU A 86 2.15 8.73 -21.23
C LEU A 86 2.63 10.18 -21.30
N VAL A 87 3.18 10.73 -20.21
CA VAL A 87 3.80 12.07 -20.19
C VAL A 87 4.95 12.17 -21.20
N HIS A 88 5.66 11.07 -21.45
CA HIS A 88 6.69 11.00 -22.47
C HIS A 88 6.13 10.58 -23.84
N ALA A 89 5.34 9.50 -23.89
CA ALA A 89 4.92 8.86 -25.13
C ALA A 89 3.97 9.73 -25.98
N VAL A 90 3.09 10.51 -25.35
CA VAL A 90 2.14 11.37 -26.07
C VAL A 90 2.85 12.53 -26.78
N PRO A 91 3.70 13.35 -26.11
CA PRO A 91 4.48 14.36 -26.80
C PRO A 91 5.40 13.78 -27.87
N HIS A 92 6.00 12.62 -27.62
CA HIS A 92 6.90 11.97 -28.58
C HIS A 92 6.18 11.52 -29.85
N LEU A 93 5.00 10.89 -29.73
CA LEU A 93 4.14 10.57 -30.87
C LEU A 93 3.71 11.84 -31.62
N ALA A 94 3.27 12.87 -30.89
CA ALA A 94 2.84 14.13 -31.49
C ALA A 94 3.97 14.80 -32.29
N TYR A 95 5.21 14.74 -31.79
CA TYR A 95 6.38 15.25 -32.50
C TYR A 95 6.58 14.55 -33.84
N HIS A 96 6.60 13.21 -33.86
CA HIS A 96 6.81 12.45 -35.11
C HIS A 96 5.66 12.59 -36.11
N VAL A 97 4.43 12.81 -35.65
CA VAL A 97 3.29 13.10 -36.54
C VAL A 97 3.40 14.51 -37.14
N ALA A 98 3.85 15.49 -36.35
CA ALA A 98 4.01 16.88 -36.80
C ALA A 98 5.28 17.12 -37.62
N HIS A 99 6.32 16.31 -37.43
CA HIS A 99 7.63 16.44 -38.07
C HIS A 99 8.01 15.09 -38.72
N PRO A 100 7.31 14.67 -39.77
CA PRO A 100 7.74 13.50 -40.52
C PRO A 100 9.13 13.78 -41.13
N PRO A 101 10.16 12.96 -40.84
CA PRO A 101 11.47 13.15 -41.44
C PRO A 101 11.34 12.97 -42.96
N LEU A 102 11.52 14.08 -43.68
CA LEU A 102 11.39 14.16 -45.13
C LEU A 102 12.22 13.12 -45.93
N PRO A 103 13.39 12.63 -45.44
CA PRO A 103 14.12 11.56 -46.11
C PRO A 103 13.46 10.17 -46.04
N LEU A 104 12.53 9.92 -45.11
CA LEU A 104 11.90 8.61 -44.92
C LEU A 104 10.66 8.46 -45.81
N GLY A 105 10.54 7.29 -46.46
CA GLY A 105 9.37 6.94 -47.26
C GLY A 105 8.11 6.70 -46.41
N PRO A 106 6.93 6.56 -47.05
CA PRO A 106 5.67 6.36 -46.34
C PRO A 106 5.64 5.09 -45.47
N VAL A 107 6.38 4.05 -45.86
CA VAL A 107 6.46 2.78 -45.13
C VAL A 107 7.23 2.97 -43.83
N GLU A 108 8.38 3.63 -43.89
CA GLU A 108 9.23 3.92 -42.73
C GLU A 108 8.52 4.87 -41.75
N GLN A 109 7.78 5.85 -42.25
CA GLN A 109 6.93 6.71 -41.42
C GLN A 109 5.84 5.91 -40.70
N ALA A 110 5.16 5.00 -41.40
CA ALA A 110 4.17 4.12 -40.78
C ALA A 110 4.79 3.18 -39.73
N LEU A 111 5.97 2.63 -40.01
CA LEU A 111 6.73 1.79 -39.08
C LEU A 111 7.21 2.55 -37.84
N THR A 112 7.32 3.89 -37.92
CA THR A 112 7.59 4.76 -36.77
C THR A 112 6.31 5.04 -35.98
N TRP A 113 5.24 5.45 -36.65
CA TRP A 113 4.00 5.88 -35.98
C TRP A 113 3.20 4.75 -35.36
N LEU A 114 3.11 3.58 -36.01
CA LEU A 114 2.29 2.46 -35.53
C LEU A 114 2.74 1.93 -34.17
N PRO A 115 4.04 1.68 -33.90
CA PRO A 115 4.49 1.27 -32.57
C PRO A 115 4.25 2.36 -31.51
N LEU A 116 4.48 3.64 -31.84
CA LEU A 116 4.27 4.76 -30.93
C LEU A 116 2.79 4.91 -30.55
N ALA A 117 1.90 4.93 -31.55
CA ALA A 117 0.46 4.96 -31.35
C ALA A 117 -0.04 3.71 -30.61
N GLY A 118 0.52 2.54 -30.93
CA GLY A 118 0.24 1.28 -30.24
C GLY A 118 0.64 1.32 -28.76
N GLY A 119 1.80 1.88 -28.43
CA GLY A 119 2.25 2.07 -27.06
C GLY A 119 1.34 3.00 -26.25
N VAL A 120 0.98 4.16 -26.82
CA VAL A 120 0.01 5.10 -26.22
C VAL A 120 -1.35 4.43 -26.03
N GLY A 121 -1.87 3.79 -27.07
CA GLY A 121 -3.16 3.10 -27.05
C GLY A 121 -3.19 1.98 -26.00
N LEU A 122 -2.15 1.15 -25.94
CA LEU A 122 -2.01 0.10 -24.93
C LEU A 122 -2.00 0.71 -23.53
N ALA A 123 -1.21 1.75 -23.27
CA ALA A 123 -1.15 2.38 -21.95
C ALA A 123 -2.51 2.96 -21.50
N VAL A 124 -3.22 3.63 -22.42
CA VAL A 124 -4.58 4.15 -22.18
C VAL A 124 -5.56 3.00 -21.90
N VAL A 125 -5.56 1.95 -22.73
CA VAL A 125 -6.42 0.78 -22.54
C VAL A 125 -6.13 0.11 -21.20
N LEU A 126 -4.87 -0.03 -20.80
CA LEU A 126 -4.52 -0.60 -19.50
C LEU A 126 -5.03 0.26 -18.34
N LEU A 127 -4.92 1.59 -18.43
CA LEU A 127 -5.49 2.52 -17.44
C LEU A 127 -7.02 2.43 -17.38
N LEU A 128 -7.70 2.36 -18.52
CA LEU A 128 -9.15 2.20 -18.60
C LEU A 128 -9.61 0.84 -18.07
N VAL A 129 -8.95 -0.25 -18.48
CA VAL A 129 -9.23 -1.61 -17.99
C VAL A 129 -9.01 -1.67 -16.48
N MET A 130 -7.97 -1.01 -15.98
CA MET A 130 -7.80 -0.83 -14.54
C MET A 130 -9.03 -0.10 -14.01
N ALA A 131 -9.32 1.14 -14.42
CA ALA A 131 -10.44 1.95 -13.95
C ALA A 131 -11.80 1.22 -13.95
N VAL A 132 -12.15 0.53 -15.04
CA VAL A 132 -13.41 -0.22 -15.22
C VAL A 132 -13.42 -1.51 -14.41
N ARG A 133 -12.32 -2.26 -14.37
CA ARG A 133 -12.15 -3.43 -13.48
C ARG A 133 -11.73 -3.02 -12.08
N SER A 134 -12.06 -1.81 -11.63
CA SER A 134 -12.24 -1.60 -10.20
C SER A 134 -13.14 -2.74 -9.72
N PRO A 135 -12.79 -3.52 -8.68
CA PRO A 135 -13.81 -4.37 -8.08
C PRO A 135 -15.00 -3.43 -7.82
N PRO A 136 -16.22 -3.82 -8.22
CA PRO A 136 -17.36 -2.95 -8.06
C PRO A 136 -17.31 -2.43 -6.62
N ALA A 137 -17.40 -1.11 -6.45
CA ALA A 137 -18.03 -0.62 -5.25
C ALA A 137 -19.30 -1.46 -5.15
N ARG A 138 -19.46 -2.26 -4.10
CA ARG A 138 -20.74 -2.92 -3.85
C ARG A 138 -21.75 -1.77 -3.91
N ALA A 139 -22.47 -1.69 -5.03
CA ALA A 139 -23.56 -0.78 -5.21
C ALA A 139 -24.63 -1.36 -4.30
N SER A 140 -24.63 -0.94 -3.02
CA SER A 140 -25.85 -0.98 -2.27
C SER A 140 -26.80 -0.10 -3.05
N ALA A 141 -27.81 -0.76 -3.65
CA ALA A 141 -28.98 -0.10 -4.19
C ALA A 141 -29.36 1.08 -3.29
N ARG A 142 -29.65 2.23 -3.91
CA ARG A 142 -30.43 3.27 -3.24
C ARG A 142 -31.62 2.57 -2.58
N PRO A 143 -31.85 2.69 -1.27
CA PRO A 143 -33.08 2.21 -0.71
C PRO A 143 -34.19 3.09 -1.28
N ASP A 144 -35.13 2.46 -1.98
CA ASP A 144 -36.47 3.01 -2.10
C ASP A 144 -36.93 3.41 -0.70
N SER A 145 -37.36 4.66 -0.59
CA SER A 145 -38.00 5.22 0.57
C SER A 145 -39.31 4.47 0.83
N ARG A 146 -39.27 3.47 1.71
CA ARG A 146 -40.45 2.99 2.45
C ARG A 146 -40.25 3.21 3.95
N PRO A 147 -41.27 3.72 4.66
CA PRO A 147 -41.17 4.07 6.07
C PRO A 147 -41.37 2.82 6.91
N GLY A 148 -40.36 2.39 7.67
CA GLY A 148 -40.55 1.31 8.64
C GLY A 148 -39.31 0.48 8.97
N ALA A 149 -38.23 1.14 9.40
CA ALA A 149 -37.17 0.63 10.28
C ALA A 149 -36.00 1.62 10.16
N GLY A 150 -35.79 2.44 11.18
CA GLY A 150 -34.76 3.47 11.17
C GLY A 150 -33.35 2.89 10.97
N PRO A 151 -32.41 3.69 10.44
CA PRO A 151 -31.00 3.29 10.41
C PRO A 151 -30.52 2.96 11.83
N VAL A 152 -29.79 1.85 11.98
CA VAL A 152 -28.90 1.68 13.13
C VAL A 152 -28.06 2.96 13.23
N PRO A 153 -28.07 3.67 14.36
CA PRO A 153 -27.39 4.95 14.45
C PRO A 153 -25.92 4.73 14.14
N ALA A 154 -25.37 5.53 13.21
CA ALA A 154 -23.94 5.75 13.17
C ALA A 154 -23.50 6.12 14.59
N PRO A 155 -22.35 5.62 15.09
CA PRO A 155 -21.85 6.05 16.40
C PRO A 155 -21.93 7.58 16.46
N SER A 156 -22.62 8.06 17.48
CA SER A 156 -23.16 9.42 17.50
C SER A 156 -22.08 10.42 17.13
N ARG A 157 -22.39 11.31 16.18
CA ARG A 157 -21.55 12.48 15.90
C ARG A 157 -21.52 13.48 17.07
N SER A 158 -22.26 13.20 18.15
CA SER A 158 -22.13 13.88 19.43
C SER A 158 -21.22 13.08 20.37
N GLY A 159 -20.08 13.69 20.74
CA GLY A 159 -19.48 13.46 22.05
C GLY A 159 -18.28 12.50 22.13
N PHE A 160 -17.14 12.86 21.54
CA PHE A 160 -15.83 12.61 22.17
C PHE A 160 -14.87 13.76 21.82
N SER A 161 -15.16 14.93 22.38
CA SER A 161 -14.25 16.09 22.44
C SER A 161 -13.21 15.91 23.57
N GLY A 162 -12.61 14.71 23.68
CA GLY A 162 -11.86 14.31 24.87
C GLY A 162 -10.34 14.21 24.70
N GLY A 163 -9.82 14.30 23.47
CA GLY A 163 -8.38 14.24 23.26
C GLY A 163 -7.69 15.58 23.55
N ARG A 164 -6.53 15.53 24.21
CA ARG A 164 -5.71 16.74 24.49
C ARG A 164 -5.37 17.49 23.21
N ILE A 165 -5.25 16.76 22.10
CA ILE A 165 -5.08 17.30 20.75
C ILE A 165 -6.19 16.73 19.87
N SER A 166 -7.08 17.58 19.35
CA SER A 166 -8.11 17.15 18.40
C SER A 166 -7.49 16.73 17.06
N GLY A 167 -8.04 15.76 16.33
CA GLY A 167 -7.61 15.49 14.95
C GLY A 167 -7.90 16.62 13.95
N ILE A 168 -7.35 16.53 12.75
CA ILE A 168 -7.80 17.40 11.63
C ILE A 168 -9.26 17.05 11.25
N GLY A 169 -10.13 18.06 11.14
CA GLY A 169 -11.55 17.84 10.80
C GLY A 169 -11.83 17.56 9.32
N GLY A 170 -10.90 17.95 8.44
CA GLY A 170 -11.04 17.83 6.98
C GLY A 170 -10.14 16.77 6.36
N SER A 171 -10.13 16.74 5.02
CA SER A 171 -9.17 15.92 4.29
C SER A 171 -7.77 16.56 4.33
N PRO A 172 -6.70 15.80 4.59
CA PRO A 172 -5.34 16.34 4.60
C PRO A 172 -4.96 16.92 3.22
N ARG A 173 -4.15 17.98 3.21
CA ARG A 173 -3.65 18.58 1.95
C ARG A 173 -2.68 17.65 1.22
N ASN A 174 -1.92 16.84 1.95
CA ASN A 174 -0.99 15.87 1.37
C ASN A 174 -1.75 14.73 0.66
N PRO A 175 -1.47 14.45 -0.63
CA PRO A 175 -2.22 13.49 -1.43
C PRO A 175 -2.08 12.05 -0.91
N LEU A 176 -0.91 11.66 -0.42
CA LEU A 176 -0.67 10.32 0.14
C LEU A 176 -1.50 10.08 1.41
N LEU A 177 -1.55 11.08 2.31
CA LEU A 177 -2.41 11.02 3.50
C LEU A 177 -3.90 10.99 3.13
N ARG A 178 -4.29 11.71 2.08
CA ARG A 178 -5.68 11.71 1.56
C ARG A 178 -6.07 10.32 1.09
N LEU A 179 -5.21 9.68 0.29
CA LEU A 179 -5.41 8.29 -0.14
C LEU A 179 -5.45 7.33 1.05
N GLY A 180 -4.58 7.55 2.04
CA GLY A 180 -4.58 6.86 3.31
C GLY A 180 -5.93 6.92 4.04
N PHE A 181 -6.48 8.12 4.20
CA PHE A 181 -7.77 8.35 4.85
C PHE A 181 -8.93 7.70 4.09
N ILE A 182 -8.88 7.75 2.75
CA ILE A 182 -9.87 7.07 1.90
C ILE A 182 -9.77 5.55 2.08
N ALA A 183 -8.56 5.00 2.09
CA ALA A 183 -8.33 3.57 2.28
C ALA A 183 -8.78 3.11 3.67
N ALA A 184 -8.44 3.87 4.73
CA ALA A 184 -8.88 3.61 6.10
C ALA A 184 -10.40 3.62 6.21
N ARG A 185 -11.07 4.65 5.67
CA ARG A 185 -12.53 4.74 5.68
C ARG A 185 -13.20 3.55 4.97
N ARG A 186 -12.60 3.05 3.88
CA ARG A 186 -13.12 1.88 3.15
C ARG A 186 -12.90 0.56 3.88
N ARG A 187 -11.78 0.39 4.57
CA ARG A 187 -11.43 -0.87 5.26
C ARG A 187 -12.01 -0.97 6.66
N LEU A 188 -11.94 0.12 7.42
CA LEU A 188 -12.30 0.18 8.84
C LEU A 188 -13.67 0.84 9.07
N GLY A 189 -14.36 1.30 8.02
CA GLY A 189 -15.61 2.05 8.13
C GLY A 189 -15.47 3.50 8.61
N ALA A 190 -14.37 3.83 9.29
CA ALA A 190 -14.04 5.16 9.79
C ALA A 190 -12.56 5.51 9.55
N ILE A 191 -12.22 6.79 9.72
CA ILE A 191 -10.81 7.21 9.79
C ILE A 191 -10.42 7.16 11.26
N PRO A 192 -9.38 6.39 11.63
CA PRO A 192 -8.89 6.35 13.00
C PRO A 192 -8.53 7.75 13.52
N GLU A 193 -8.90 8.08 14.74
CA GLU A 193 -8.66 9.39 15.35
C GLU A 193 -7.17 9.60 15.55
N ALA A 194 -6.43 8.55 15.92
CA ALA A 194 -4.96 8.58 15.95
C ALA A 194 -4.35 9.05 14.62
N TRP A 195 -4.95 8.67 13.48
CA TRP A 195 -4.50 9.12 12.16
C TRP A 195 -4.88 10.58 11.91
N ARG A 196 -6.05 11.04 12.36
CA ARG A 196 -6.42 12.46 12.28
C ARG A 196 -5.53 13.36 13.13
N VAL A 197 -5.15 12.91 14.32
CA VAL A 197 -4.25 13.63 15.23
C VAL A 197 -2.86 13.75 14.62
N THR A 198 -2.28 12.63 14.19
CA THR A 198 -0.94 12.63 13.59
C THR A 198 -0.88 13.36 12.24
N ALA A 199 -1.97 13.39 11.47
CA ALA A 199 -2.05 14.14 10.19
C ALA A 199 -1.90 15.65 10.32
N ARG A 200 -1.88 16.21 11.55
CA ARG A 200 -1.41 17.58 11.81
C ARG A 200 0.04 17.80 11.39
N VAL A 201 0.87 16.75 11.40
CA VAL A 201 2.27 16.79 10.99
C VAL A 201 2.48 15.76 9.87
N PRO A 202 2.39 16.16 8.58
CA PRO A 202 2.28 15.21 7.48
C PRO A 202 3.42 14.19 7.38
N ARG A 203 4.67 14.61 7.61
CA ARG A 203 5.84 13.70 7.62
C ARG A 203 5.73 12.61 8.69
N VAL A 204 5.22 12.96 9.87
CA VAL A 204 5.04 12.02 11.00
C VAL A 204 3.88 11.07 10.70
N ALA A 205 2.77 11.58 10.16
CA ALA A 205 1.65 10.75 9.74
C ALA A 205 2.05 9.74 8.67
N LEU A 206 2.83 10.15 7.67
CA LEU A 206 3.32 9.25 6.63
C LEU A 206 4.23 8.15 7.19
N ALA A 207 5.17 8.52 8.06
CA ALA A 207 6.05 7.55 8.73
C ALA A 207 5.24 6.54 9.56
N ARG A 208 4.28 7.02 10.36
CA ARG A 208 3.41 6.16 11.16
C ARG A 208 2.56 5.23 10.28
N MET A 209 1.96 5.75 9.21
CA MET A 209 1.16 4.95 8.29
C MET A 209 1.98 3.88 7.55
N ALA A 210 3.22 4.20 7.18
CA ALA A 210 4.13 3.23 6.59
C ALA A 210 4.47 2.12 7.60
N GLY A 211 4.73 2.48 8.85
CA GLY A 211 4.90 1.52 9.95
C GLY A 211 3.67 0.64 10.17
N ASP A 212 2.47 1.23 10.24
CA ASP A 212 1.21 0.49 10.37
C ASP A 212 1.03 -0.49 9.19
N ALA A 213 1.32 -0.06 7.97
CA ALA A 213 1.21 -0.90 6.78
C ALA A 213 2.24 -2.04 6.74
N ALA A 214 3.46 -1.81 7.21
CA ALA A 214 4.51 -2.83 7.27
C ALA A 214 4.13 -3.96 8.24
N HIS A 215 3.54 -3.63 9.39
CA HIS A 215 3.15 -4.60 10.41
C HIS A 215 1.76 -5.21 10.20
N GLN A 216 0.98 -4.73 9.21
CA GLN A 216 -0.32 -5.32 8.83
C GLN A 216 -0.19 -6.66 8.07
N ARG A 217 1.02 -7.03 7.61
CA ARG A 217 1.26 -8.25 6.84
C ARG A 217 2.45 -8.99 7.43
N THR A 218 2.17 -9.69 8.52
CA THR A 218 3.12 -10.59 9.17
C THR A 218 3.10 -11.96 8.49
N ARG A 219 4.25 -12.61 8.39
CA ARG A 219 4.41 -14.02 8.00
C ARG A 219 4.26 -14.97 9.19
N LEU A 220 4.13 -14.46 10.42
CA LEU A 220 3.80 -15.27 11.59
C LEU A 220 2.50 -16.04 11.33
N ALA A 221 2.60 -17.36 11.38
CA ALA A 221 1.48 -18.26 11.31
C ALA A 221 1.42 -19.05 12.64
N PRO A 222 0.28 -19.08 13.33
CA PRO A 222 -0.98 -18.40 12.98
C PRO A 222 -0.94 -16.88 13.26
N ALA A 223 -1.73 -16.11 12.51
CA ALA A 223 -1.81 -14.65 12.65
C ALA A 223 -2.26 -14.19 14.07
N SER A 224 -2.97 -15.05 14.78
CA SER A 224 -3.42 -14.85 16.16
C SER A 224 -2.26 -14.63 17.14
N VAL A 225 -1.08 -15.20 16.90
CA VAL A 225 0.11 -15.07 17.78
C VAL A 225 0.58 -13.61 17.85
N GLY A 226 0.81 -12.98 16.70
CA GLY A 226 1.22 -11.58 16.63
C GLY A 226 0.12 -10.61 17.05
N ALA A 227 -1.15 -10.98 16.81
CA ALA A 227 -2.29 -10.14 17.16
C ALA A 227 -2.54 -10.09 18.67
N VAL A 228 -2.46 -11.23 19.37
CA VAL A 228 -2.66 -11.29 20.82
C VAL A 228 -1.53 -10.58 21.57
N ALA A 229 -0.29 -10.69 21.11
CA ALA A 229 0.86 -9.99 21.68
C ALA A 229 0.76 -8.46 21.53
N GLN A 230 0.36 -7.97 20.36
CA GLN A 230 0.10 -6.53 20.17
C GLN A 230 -1.05 -6.04 21.04
N LEU A 231 -2.18 -6.77 21.08
CA LEU A 231 -3.28 -6.40 21.96
C LEU A 231 -2.83 -6.34 23.43
N HIS A 232 -2.04 -7.32 23.88
CA HIS A 232 -1.50 -7.33 25.24
C HIS A 232 -0.61 -6.12 25.53
N ALA A 233 0.34 -5.80 24.64
CA ALA A 233 1.17 -4.60 24.76
C ALA A 233 0.33 -3.32 24.86
N ALA A 234 -0.75 -3.20 24.09
CA ALA A 234 -1.68 -2.08 24.17
C ALA A 234 -2.39 -2.00 25.53
N THR A 235 -2.74 -3.15 26.14
CA THR A 235 -3.36 -3.21 27.47
C THR A 235 -2.38 -2.83 28.58
N LEU A 236 -1.13 -3.31 28.52
CA LEU A 236 -0.08 -2.97 29.48
C LEU A 236 0.26 -1.47 29.48
N VAL A 237 0.27 -0.84 28.30
CA VAL A 237 0.45 0.61 28.17
C VAL A 237 -0.85 1.39 28.48
N GLU A 238 -1.96 0.69 28.64
CA GLU A 238 -3.30 1.25 28.90
C GLU A 238 -3.73 2.29 27.85
N CYS A 239 -3.50 2.00 26.56
CA CYS A 239 -3.98 2.85 25.47
C CYS A 239 -5.41 2.47 25.07
N ALA A 240 -6.42 3.18 25.57
CA ALA A 240 -7.83 2.89 25.29
C ALA A 240 -8.17 2.79 23.78
N PHE A 241 -7.66 3.72 22.96
CA PHE A 241 -7.81 3.65 21.51
C PHE A 241 -7.16 2.40 20.89
N CYS A 242 -5.97 2.04 21.36
CA CYS A 242 -5.21 0.92 20.83
C CYS A 242 -5.82 -0.41 21.22
N VAL A 243 -6.34 -0.52 22.46
CA VAL A 243 -7.13 -1.67 22.91
C VAL A 243 -8.40 -1.82 22.08
N ASP A 244 -9.12 -0.72 21.80
CA ASP A 244 -10.35 -0.74 20.99
C ASP A 244 -10.10 -1.25 19.56
N ILE A 245 -9.18 -0.63 18.81
CA ILE A 245 -8.87 -1.07 17.44
C ILE A 245 -8.15 -2.42 17.40
N GLY A 246 -7.27 -2.67 18.39
CA GLY A 246 -6.50 -3.91 18.52
C GLY A 246 -7.39 -5.11 18.83
N THR A 247 -8.44 -4.93 19.63
CA THR A 247 -9.43 -5.99 19.90
C THR A 247 -10.13 -6.42 18.62
N ALA A 248 -10.58 -5.47 17.79
CA ALA A 248 -11.19 -5.79 16.50
C ALA A 248 -10.23 -6.54 15.57
N ALA A 249 -8.96 -6.11 15.52
CA ALA A 249 -7.92 -6.77 14.73
C ALA A 249 -7.58 -8.18 15.26
N ALA A 250 -7.56 -8.38 16.57
CA ALA A 250 -7.30 -9.67 17.20
C ALA A 250 -8.41 -10.67 16.90
N VAL A 251 -9.67 -10.25 16.96
CA VAL A 251 -10.82 -11.09 16.56
C VAL A 251 -10.73 -11.50 15.09
N ASP A 252 -10.42 -10.56 14.19
CA ASP A 252 -10.25 -10.84 12.75
C ASP A 252 -9.08 -11.80 12.48
N ALA A 253 -8.05 -11.80 13.33
CA ALA A 253 -6.93 -12.72 13.30
C ALA A 253 -7.19 -14.08 13.96
N GLY A 254 -8.40 -14.31 14.49
CA GLY A 254 -8.82 -15.58 15.11
C GLY A 254 -8.59 -15.69 16.62
N VAL A 255 -8.26 -14.60 17.31
CA VAL A 255 -8.21 -14.59 18.78
C VAL A 255 -9.64 -14.63 19.34
N THR A 256 -9.92 -15.56 20.23
CA THR A 256 -11.27 -15.74 20.77
C THR A 256 -11.64 -14.66 21.78
N ARG A 257 -12.94 -14.50 22.04
CA ARG A 257 -13.44 -13.52 23.03
C ARG A 257 -13.03 -13.92 24.45
N GLU A 258 -12.96 -15.21 24.69
CA GLU A 258 -12.52 -15.80 25.96
C GLU A 258 -11.03 -15.50 26.17
N GLN A 259 -10.20 -15.66 25.12
CA GLN A 259 -8.80 -15.21 25.16
C GLN A 259 -8.69 -13.70 25.38
N ILE A 260 -9.50 -12.87 24.73
CA ILE A 260 -9.43 -11.41 24.95
C ILE A 260 -9.80 -11.05 26.39
N ARG A 261 -10.80 -11.72 26.98
CA ARG A 261 -11.22 -11.52 28.37
C ARG A 261 -10.15 -11.96 29.37
N ASP A 262 -9.46 -13.05 29.07
CA ASP A 262 -8.44 -13.64 29.95
C ASP A 262 -7.08 -12.97 29.82
N LEU A 263 -6.90 -12.06 28.87
CA LEU A 263 -5.62 -11.45 28.52
C LEU A 263 -4.87 -10.80 29.70
N PRO A 264 -5.52 -10.06 30.62
CA PRO A 264 -4.82 -9.51 31.79
C PRO A 264 -4.26 -10.58 32.74
N ARG A 265 -4.78 -11.81 32.68
CA ARG A 265 -4.41 -12.96 33.52
C ARG A 265 -3.94 -14.14 32.66
N TRP A 266 -3.32 -13.85 31.51
CA TRP A 266 -3.02 -14.86 30.50
C TRP A 266 -2.13 -16.00 31.01
N ARG A 267 -1.23 -15.71 31.97
CA ARG A 267 -0.35 -16.71 32.61
C ARG A 267 -1.15 -17.86 33.23
N ASP A 268 -2.27 -17.52 33.88
CA ASP A 268 -3.13 -18.45 34.62
C ASP A 268 -4.25 -19.05 33.76
N SER A 269 -4.39 -18.62 32.50
CA SER A 269 -5.44 -19.10 31.60
C SER A 269 -4.95 -20.26 30.75
N ASP A 270 -5.70 -21.35 30.70
CA ASP A 270 -5.47 -22.53 29.86
C ASP A 270 -5.83 -22.32 28.38
N ARG A 271 -6.26 -21.11 27.98
CA ARG A 271 -6.74 -20.80 26.62
C ARG A 271 -5.66 -20.39 25.63
N TYR A 272 -4.42 -20.22 26.06
CA TYR A 272 -3.31 -19.84 25.20
C TYR A 272 -2.40 -21.04 24.96
N ASP A 273 -2.15 -21.32 23.68
CA ASP A 273 -1.15 -22.28 23.26
C ASP A 273 0.28 -21.76 23.55
N ASP A 274 1.27 -22.64 23.39
CA ASP A 274 2.68 -22.32 23.67
C ASP A 274 3.21 -21.16 22.80
N ASP A 275 2.72 -21.04 21.57
CA ASP A 275 3.15 -20.00 20.63
C ASP A 275 2.66 -18.62 21.09
N GLN A 276 1.38 -18.55 21.47
CA GLN A 276 0.77 -17.36 22.04
C GLN A 276 1.42 -16.99 23.37
N ARG A 277 1.73 -17.96 24.24
CA ARG A 277 2.43 -17.72 25.52
C ARG A 277 3.83 -17.17 25.34
N LEU A 278 4.59 -17.65 24.34
CA LEU A 278 5.89 -17.09 23.98
C LEU A 278 5.76 -15.63 23.52
N ALA A 279 4.80 -15.35 22.64
CA ALA A 279 4.57 -14.00 22.14
C ALA A 279 4.07 -13.03 23.23
N LEU A 280 3.24 -13.50 24.15
CA LEU A 280 2.79 -12.74 25.32
C LEU A 280 3.92 -12.46 26.32
N SER A 281 4.81 -13.43 26.54
CA SER A 281 6.04 -13.25 27.32
C SER A 281 6.93 -12.16 26.74
N LEU A 282 7.10 -12.14 25.41
CA LEU A 282 7.84 -11.07 24.73
C LEU A 282 7.15 -9.72 24.90
N ALA A 283 5.82 -9.67 24.75
CA ALA A 283 5.05 -8.45 24.95
C ALA A 283 5.20 -7.89 26.37
N ASP A 284 5.17 -8.73 27.41
CA ASP A 284 5.45 -8.32 28.79
C ASP A 284 6.86 -7.73 28.93
N ALA A 285 7.88 -8.48 28.50
CA ALA A 285 9.28 -8.09 28.64
C ALA A 285 9.61 -6.78 27.91
N MET A 286 9.14 -6.62 26.67
CA MET A 286 9.35 -5.41 25.87
C MET A 286 8.56 -4.20 26.37
N THR A 287 7.49 -4.41 27.14
CA THR A 287 6.61 -3.33 27.61
C THR A 287 6.95 -2.89 29.03
N ALA A 288 7.72 -3.68 29.79
CA ALA A 288 8.21 -3.36 31.12
C ALA A 288 9.02 -2.05 31.17
N THR A 289 9.20 -1.52 32.37
CA THR A 289 10.04 -0.33 32.62
C THR A 289 10.93 -0.60 33.85
N PRO A 290 12.23 -0.89 33.65
CA PRO A 290 12.95 -0.95 32.38
C PRO A 290 12.48 -2.13 31.49
N ALA A 291 12.65 -1.98 30.17
CA ALA A 291 12.36 -3.04 29.22
C ALA A 291 13.58 -3.98 29.16
N GLU A 292 13.45 -5.15 29.78
CA GLU A 292 14.48 -6.18 29.84
C GLU A 292 13.94 -7.46 29.21
N VAL A 293 14.53 -7.86 28.08
CA VAL A 293 14.17 -9.08 27.36
C VAL A 293 15.23 -10.15 27.63
N PRO A 294 14.90 -11.23 28.35
CA PRO A 294 15.84 -12.34 28.60
C PRO A 294 16.33 -12.98 27.30
N GLY A 295 17.63 -13.33 27.24
CA GLY A 295 18.24 -13.94 26.05
C GLY A 295 17.65 -15.31 25.71
N ASP A 296 17.35 -16.12 26.72
CA ASP A 296 16.69 -17.43 26.60
C ASP A 296 15.28 -17.32 25.99
N LEU A 297 14.54 -16.25 26.28
CA LEU A 297 13.26 -15.97 25.62
C LEU A 297 13.45 -15.69 24.13
N VAL A 298 14.48 -14.93 23.76
CA VAL A 298 14.80 -14.68 22.34
C VAL A 298 15.22 -15.97 21.64
N ASP A 299 16.05 -16.78 22.27
CA ASP A 299 16.49 -18.07 21.73
C ASP A 299 15.32 -19.03 21.53
N ALA A 300 14.36 -19.06 22.47
CA ALA A 300 13.14 -19.84 22.34
C ALA A 300 12.27 -19.37 21.17
N LEU A 301 12.11 -18.05 20.97
CA LEU A 301 11.38 -17.49 19.84
C LEU A 301 12.04 -17.84 18.50
N VAL A 302 13.36 -17.68 18.40
CA VAL A 302 14.12 -18.03 17.19
C VAL A 302 14.04 -19.51 16.89
N THR A 303 14.13 -20.36 17.91
CA THR A 303 13.97 -21.82 17.76
C THR A 303 12.57 -22.19 17.28
N ARG A 304 11.53 -21.53 17.83
CA ARG A 304 10.13 -21.86 17.54
C ARG A 304 9.64 -21.32 16.20
N PHE A 305 9.99 -20.08 15.86
CA PHE A 305 9.44 -19.34 14.72
C PHE A 305 10.47 -19.01 13.62
N GLY A 306 11.77 -19.12 13.92
CA GLY A 306 12.85 -18.65 13.07
C GLY A 306 13.21 -17.17 13.32
N ALA A 307 14.39 -16.77 12.84
CA ALA A 307 14.92 -15.42 13.04
C ALA A 307 14.04 -14.34 12.41
N ASP A 308 13.62 -14.52 11.15
CA ASP A 308 12.80 -13.53 10.43
C ASP A 308 11.47 -13.27 11.14
N ALA A 309 10.78 -14.33 11.57
CA ALA A 309 9.51 -14.22 12.27
C ALA A 309 9.66 -13.61 13.67
N THR A 310 10.76 -13.90 14.36
CA THR A 310 11.09 -13.28 15.65
C THR A 310 11.31 -11.78 15.49
N VAL A 311 12.01 -11.35 14.43
CA VAL A 311 12.16 -9.93 14.09
C VAL A 311 10.79 -9.30 13.82
N GLU A 312 9.94 -9.91 13.00
CA GLU A 312 8.60 -9.39 12.72
C GLU A 312 7.73 -9.24 14.00
N LEU A 313 7.79 -10.22 14.90
CA LEU A 313 7.06 -10.19 16.16
C LEU A 313 7.57 -9.07 17.09
N ALA A 314 8.88 -9.00 17.29
CA ALA A 314 9.50 -7.99 18.14
C ALA A 314 9.24 -6.57 17.61
N THR A 315 9.35 -6.36 16.30
CA THR A 315 9.05 -5.03 15.71
C THR A 315 7.57 -4.69 15.79
N ALA A 316 6.66 -5.67 15.66
CA ALA A 316 5.23 -5.45 15.85
C ALA A 316 4.88 -5.03 17.28
N VAL A 317 5.45 -5.72 18.29
CA VAL A 317 5.29 -5.37 19.72
C VAL A 317 5.91 -4.00 20.02
N GLY A 318 7.11 -3.72 19.51
CA GLY A 318 7.77 -2.42 19.66
C GLY A 318 6.98 -1.28 18.99
N HIS A 319 6.43 -1.52 17.80
CA HIS A 319 5.59 -0.55 17.10
C HIS A 319 4.30 -0.29 17.89
N GLU A 320 3.63 -1.32 18.42
CA GLU A 320 2.46 -1.11 19.29
C GLU A 320 2.83 -0.35 20.57
N ASN A 321 3.95 -0.68 21.22
CA ASN A 321 4.47 0.06 22.37
C ASN A 321 4.63 1.57 22.08
N ALA A 322 5.24 1.92 20.95
CA ALA A 322 5.40 3.30 20.52
C ALA A 322 4.04 3.96 20.19
N ARG A 323 3.16 3.25 19.48
CA ARG A 323 1.81 3.74 19.14
C ARG A 323 0.98 4.01 20.39
N ALA A 324 0.99 3.09 21.34
CA ALA A 324 0.20 3.14 22.56
C ALA A 324 0.64 4.28 23.47
N ARG A 325 1.95 4.41 23.74
CA ARG A 325 2.47 5.51 24.57
C ARG A 325 2.18 6.87 23.94
N THR A 326 2.36 6.99 22.63
CA THR A 326 2.06 8.23 21.89
C THR A 326 0.57 8.56 21.94
N ASN A 327 -0.30 7.61 21.61
CA ASN A 327 -1.75 7.83 21.60
C ASN A 327 -2.29 8.15 23.00
N ARG A 328 -1.78 7.48 24.04
CA ARG A 328 -2.11 7.78 25.44
C ARG A 328 -1.67 9.18 25.85
N ALA A 329 -0.44 9.58 25.52
CA ALA A 329 0.07 10.92 25.81
C ALA A 329 -0.78 12.01 25.11
N LEU A 330 -1.19 11.75 23.87
CA LEU A 330 -2.04 12.65 23.08
C LEU A 330 -3.53 12.61 23.48
N GLY A 331 -3.93 11.67 24.34
CA GLY A 331 -5.30 11.48 24.79
C GLY A 331 -6.25 10.99 23.69
N VAL A 332 -5.78 10.19 22.73
CA VAL A 332 -6.63 9.70 21.64
C VAL A 332 -7.74 8.79 22.23
N PRO A 333 -9.03 9.13 22.04
CA PRO A 333 -10.13 8.36 22.60
C PRO A 333 -10.39 7.07 21.79
N PRO A 334 -11.00 6.04 22.41
CA PRO A 334 -11.55 4.90 21.68
C PRO A 334 -12.66 5.36 20.71
N GLN A 335 -12.92 4.56 19.68
CA GLN A 335 -13.83 4.89 18.58
C GLN A 335 -14.88 3.81 18.28
N GLY A 336 -14.93 2.75 19.08
CA GLY A 336 -15.95 1.70 19.00
C GLY A 336 -15.65 0.61 17.97
N PHE A 337 -14.39 0.42 17.59
CA PHE A 337 -13.98 -0.67 16.69
C PHE A 337 -14.26 -2.04 17.29
N ALA A 338 -13.93 -2.24 18.58
CA ALA A 338 -14.20 -3.48 19.30
C ALA A 338 -15.71 -3.79 19.37
N ALA A 339 -16.52 -2.77 19.64
CA ALA A 339 -17.97 -2.91 19.68
C ALA A 339 -18.55 -3.30 18.31
N ALA A 340 -18.05 -2.69 17.22
CA ALA A 340 -18.46 -3.03 15.87
C ALA A 340 -18.07 -4.47 15.48
N ALA A 341 -16.87 -4.93 15.84
CA ALA A 341 -16.44 -6.32 15.63
C ALA A 341 -17.28 -7.31 16.46
N SER A 342 -17.87 -6.84 17.55
CA SER A 342 -18.66 -7.68 18.45
C SER A 342 -20.11 -7.92 18.00
N CYS A 343 -20.61 -7.19 17.00
CA CYS A 343 -22.01 -7.18 16.58
C CYS A 343 -22.35 -8.33 15.60
N PRO A 344 -23.20 -9.30 15.98
CA PRO A 344 -23.66 -10.35 15.08
C PRO A 344 -24.68 -9.76 14.11
N LEU A 345 -24.24 -9.36 12.92
CA LEU A 345 -25.19 -9.13 11.83
C LEU A 345 -25.71 -10.49 11.35
N PRO A 346 -27.03 -10.63 11.06
CA PRO A 346 -27.58 -11.90 10.58
C PRO A 346 -26.94 -12.30 9.25
N GLU A 347 -26.59 -13.58 9.11
CA GLU A 347 -26.09 -14.17 7.87
C GLU A 347 -27.10 -13.94 6.75
N ARG A 348 -26.64 -13.43 5.60
CA ARG A 348 -27.49 -13.32 4.42
C ARG A 348 -27.73 -14.72 3.88
N SER A 349 -28.98 -15.17 3.91
CA SER A 349 -29.40 -16.41 3.25
C SER A 349 -28.94 -16.40 1.79
N PRO A 350 -28.35 -17.49 1.29
CA PRO A 350 -28.02 -17.60 -0.12
C PRO A 350 -29.32 -17.66 -0.92
N THR A 351 -29.56 -16.64 -1.75
CA THR A 351 -30.55 -16.65 -2.84
C THR A 351 -29.84 -16.86 -4.16
#